data_AF-A0A444UZ39-F1
#
_entry.id   AF-A0A444UZ39-F1
#
_cell.length_a   1.000
_cell.length_b   1.000
_cell.length_c   1.000
_cell.angle_alpha   90.00
_cell.angle_beta   90.00
_cell.angle_gamma   90.00
#
_symmetry.space_group_name_H-M   'P 1'
#
loop_
_entity.id
_entity.type
_entity.pdbx_description
1 polymer ?
#
loop_
_entity_poly.entity_id
_entity_poly.type
_entity_poly.pdbx_seq_one_letter_code
_entity_poly.pdbx_strand_id
1 'polypeptide(L)'
;MVSFLFFTDMSIYWIHRLLHHKLIYKYFHKPHHTWKISSPFASHAFHPVDGFLQGLPYHIYPFLFPLHKVAYLGLYVFVNVWTVSIHDGDYRVPRFLQATINCSAHHTDHHLFFDYNYGQYFTLWDRIGGSYRLPSAFQGKGPLEQIRKLQEEGQHTSGGAESGTAHKND
;
A
#
# COMPACT_ATOMS: atom_id res chain seq x y z
N MET A 1 3.14 -1.57 24.03
CA MET A 1 3.80 -1.49 22.71
C MET A 1 3.21 -2.49 21.73
N VAL A 2 3.19 -3.79 22.03
CA VAL A 2 2.59 -4.81 21.15
C VAL A 2 1.13 -4.48 20.80
N SER A 3 0.32 -4.16 21.80
CA SER A 3 -1.07 -3.72 21.64
C SER A 3 -1.25 -2.51 20.72
N PHE A 4 -0.32 -1.55 20.76
CA PHE A 4 -0.32 -0.38 19.87
C PHE A 4 -0.08 -0.80 18.42
N LEU A 5 0.92 -1.67 18.18
CA LEU A 5 1.24 -2.15 16.83
C LEU A 5 0.04 -2.92 16.24
N PHE A 6 -0.54 -3.87 16.98
CA PHE A 6 -1.68 -4.63 16.47
C PHE A 6 -2.93 -3.77 16.23
N PHE A 7 -3.24 -2.83 17.15
CA PHE A 7 -4.37 -1.92 16.98
C PHE A 7 -4.20 -1.05 15.74
N THR A 8 -3.03 -0.40 15.62
CA THR A 8 -2.77 0.54 14.53
C THR A 8 -2.66 -0.18 13.19
N ASP A 9 -2.02 -1.36 13.14
CA ASP A 9 -1.96 -2.19 11.93
C ASP A 9 -3.35 -2.57 11.42
N MET A 10 -4.24 -3.01 12.33
CA MET A 10 -5.62 -3.36 11.99
C MET A 10 -6.40 -2.16 11.48
N SER A 11 -6.39 -1.05 12.22
CA SER A 11 -7.16 0.14 11.87
C SER A 11 -6.70 0.73 10.54
N ILE A 12 -5.39 0.79 10.32
CA ILE A 12 -4.81 1.33 9.08
C ILE A 12 -5.11 0.40 7.92
N TYR A 13 -5.02 -0.92 8.08
CA TYR A 13 -5.41 -1.87 7.04
C TYR A 13 -6.83 -1.58 6.50
N TRP A 14 -7.80 -1.41 7.39
CA TRP A 14 -9.19 -1.16 6.99
C TRP A 14 -9.39 0.23 6.38
N ILE A 15 -8.74 1.25 6.95
CA ILE A 15 -8.78 2.61 6.40
C ILE A 15 -8.15 2.66 5.01
N HIS A 16 -7.01 2.02 4.84
CA HIS A 16 -6.30 1.95 3.57
C HIS A 16 -7.12 1.20 2.52
N ARG A 17 -7.68 0.04 2.88
CA ARG A 17 -8.60 -0.69 2.00
C ARG A 17 -9.85 0.12 1.63
N LEU A 18 -10.40 0.88 2.58
CA LEU A 18 -11.51 1.81 2.30
C LEU A 18 -11.09 2.92 1.34
N LEU A 19 -9.89 3.48 1.50
CA LEU A 19 -9.33 4.51 0.61
C LEU A 19 -9.15 4.00 -0.83
N HIS A 20 -8.97 2.69 -1.02
CA HIS A 20 -8.99 2.05 -2.34
C HIS A 20 -10.39 1.77 -2.89
N HIS A 21 -11.45 2.01 -2.11
CA HIS A 21 -12.81 1.82 -2.61
C HIS A 21 -13.09 2.77 -3.78
N LYS A 22 -13.68 2.23 -4.85
CA LYS A 22 -13.97 2.91 -6.13
C LYS A 22 -14.59 4.30 -6.03
N LEU A 23 -15.39 4.54 -4.97
CA LEU A 23 -16.08 5.82 -4.76
C LEU A 23 -15.15 6.93 -4.25
N ILE A 24 -14.07 6.59 -3.54
CA ILE A 24 -13.22 7.60 -2.87
C ILE A 24 -11.76 7.57 -3.37
N TYR A 25 -11.30 6.45 -3.93
CA TYR A 25 -9.94 6.27 -4.42
C TYR A 25 -9.47 7.41 -5.31
N LYS A 26 -10.26 7.75 -6.34
CA LYS A 26 -9.92 8.79 -7.31
C LYS A 26 -9.63 10.15 -6.67
N TYR A 27 -10.27 10.45 -5.54
CA TYR A 27 -10.22 11.76 -4.91
C TYR A 27 -9.12 11.87 -3.87
N PHE A 28 -8.93 10.84 -3.05
CA PHE A 28 -8.05 10.93 -1.88
C PHE A 28 -6.77 10.13 -2.01
N HIS A 29 -6.83 8.93 -2.59
CA HIS A 29 -5.71 8.00 -2.53
C HIS A 29 -4.97 7.82 -3.87
N LYS A 30 -5.64 8.09 -5.00
CA LYS A 30 -5.02 8.12 -6.33
C LYS A 30 -3.78 9.03 -6.41
N PRO A 31 -3.74 10.24 -5.80
CA PRO A 31 -2.54 11.07 -5.83
C PRO A 31 -1.30 10.36 -5.27
N HIS A 32 -1.45 9.63 -4.17
CA HIS A 32 -0.38 8.84 -3.58
C HIS A 32 0.08 7.72 -4.53
N HIS A 33 -0.86 7.06 -5.19
CA HIS A 33 -0.62 5.98 -6.16
C HIS A 33 -0.08 6.44 -7.53
N THR A 34 0.12 7.75 -7.74
CA THR A 34 0.82 8.22 -8.95
C THR A 34 2.30 7.83 -8.94
N TRP A 35 2.86 7.60 -7.76
CA TRP A 35 4.25 7.19 -7.54
C TRP A 35 4.42 5.67 -7.63
N LYS A 36 4.23 5.09 -8.83
CA LYS A 36 4.30 3.64 -9.07
C LYS A 36 5.58 2.97 -8.59
N ILE A 37 6.71 3.66 -8.73
CA ILE A 37 7.96 3.31 -8.07
C ILE A 37 8.08 4.26 -6.89
N SER A 38 7.84 3.73 -5.70
CA SER A 38 7.89 4.51 -4.47
C SER A 38 9.32 4.98 -4.18
N SER A 39 9.39 6.15 -3.54
CA SER A 39 10.60 6.69 -2.94
C SER A 39 10.28 7.09 -1.50
N PRO A 40 11.28 7.34 -0.64
CA PRO A 40 11.06 7.88 0.70
C PRO A 40 10.16 9.12 0.73
N PHE A 41 10.18 9.95 -0.32
CA PHE A 41 9.33 11.13 -0.41
C PHE A 41 7.86 10.79 -0.70
N ALA A 42 7.61 9.73 -1.47
CA ALA A 42 6.24 9.26 -1.76
C ALA A 42 5.51 8.82 -0.49
N SER A 43 6.25 8.41 0.54
CA SER A 43 5.72 8.00 1.84
C SER A 43 4.96 9.08 2.60
N HIS A 44 5.05 10.35 2.18
CA HIS A 44 4.32 11.49 2.76
C HIS A 44 3.62 12.35 1.70
N ALA A 45 3.69 11.96 0.43
CA ALA A 45 3.06 12.67 -0.68
C ALA A 45 1.57 12.26 -0.81
N PHE A 46 0.78 12.55 0.23
CA PHE A 46 -0.64 12.20 0.31
C PHE A 46 -1.54 13.41 0.07
N HIS A 47 -2.79 13.12 -0.29
CA HIS A 47 -3.86 14.07 -0.06
C HIS A 47 -4.04 14.29 1.47
N PRO A 48 -4.35 15.51 1.96
CA PRO A 48 -4.49 15.74 3.41
C PRO A 48 -5.48 14.82 4.12
N VAL A 49 -6.62 14.51 3.48
CA VAL A 49 -7.63 13.56 4.01
C VAL A 49 -7.07 12.14 4.12
N ASP A 50 -6.27 11.71 3.16
CA ASP A 50 -5.64 10.39 3.15
C ASP A 50 -4.66 10.27 4.32
N GLY A 51 -3.73 11.22 4.43
CA GLY A 51 -2.77 11.27 5.54
C GLY A 51 -3.45 11.39 6.92
N PHE A 52 -4.52 12.19 7.03
CA PHE A 52 -5.27 12.32 8.28
C PHE A 52 -5.95 10.99 8.67
N LEU A 53 -6.65 10.35 7.73
CA LEU A 53 -7.35 9.10 8.00
C LEU A 53 -6.37 7.98 8.39
N GLN A 54 -5.27 7.81 7.64
CA GLN A 54 -4.27 6.79 7.95
C GLN A 54 -3.47 7.10 9.23
N GLY A 55 -3.30 8.38 9.58
CA GLY A 55 -2.62 8.81 10.82
C GLY A 55 -3.49 8.73 12.08
N LEU A 56 -4.82 8.82 11.92
CA LEU A 56 -5.78 8.89 13.02
C LEU A 56 -5.67 7.74 14.04
N PRO A 57 -5.47 6.46 13.66
CA PRO A 57 -5.35 5.37 14.62
C PRO A 57 -4.25 5.54 15.66
N TYR A 58 -3.12 6.15 15.28
CA TYR A 58 -2.01 6.43 16.20
C TYR A 58 -2.40 7.41 17.31
N HIS A 59 -3.26 8.37 16.97
CA HIS A 59 -3.75 9.39 17.88
C HIS A 59 -4.97 8.95 18.69
N ILE A 60 -5.80 8.04 18.16
CA ILE A 60 -6.94 7.48 18.89
C ILE A 60 -6.48 6.52 20.00
N TYR A 61 -5.42 5.75 19.77
CA TYR A 61 -4.97 4.72 20.71
C TYR A 61 -4.82 5.18 22.18
N PRO A 62 -4.16 6.32 22.49
CA PRO A 62 -3.97 6.78 23.87
C PRO A 62 -5.27 7.22 24.57
N PHE A 63 -6.35 7.50 23.82
CA PHE A 63 -7.66 7.81 24.41
C PHE A 63 -8.39 6.53 24.85
N LEU A 64 -8.06 5.39 24.25
CA LEU A 64 -8.68 4.09 24.56
C LEU A 64 -7.85 3.25 25.54
N PHE A 65 -6.53 3.39 25.49
CA PHE A 65 -5.60 2.58 26.26
C PHE A 65 -4.57 3.46 26.97
N PRO A 66 -4.17 3.14 28.21
CA PRO A 66 -3.11 3.86 28.90
C PRO A 66 -1.80 3.81 28.10
N LEU A 67 -1.26 4.97 27.75
CA LEU A 67 0.03 5.08 27.08
C LEU A 67 0.84 6.24 27.66
N HIS A 68 2.05 5.95 28.11
CA HIS A 68 2.96 6.97 28.64
C HIS A 68 3.41 7.92 27.52
N LYS A 69 3.41 9.24 27.79
CA LYS A 69 3.71 10.28 26.79
C LYS A 69 5.05 10.10 26.05
N VAL A 70 6.10 9.66 26.77
CA VAL A 70 7.41 9.42 26.15
C VAL A 70 7.37 8.19 25.23
N ALA A 71 6.64 7.15 25.63
CA ALA A 71 6.46 5.96 24.79
C ALA A 71 5.64 6.29 23.53
N TYR A 72 4.63 7.15 23.67
CA TYR A 72 3.87 7.68 22.54
C TYR A 72 4.76 8.45 21.56
N LEU A 73 5.61 9.36 22.03
CA LEU A 73 6.55 10.09 21.16
C LEU A 73 7.54 9.15 20.46
N GLY A 74 8.09 8.18 21.17
CA GLY A 74 8.97 7.16 20.59
C GLY A 74 8.27 6.31 19.53
N LEU A 75 7.04 5.90 19.79
CA LEU A 75 6.19 5.22 18.81
C LEU A 75 5.91 6.09 17.61
N TYR A 76 5.57 7.36 17.80
CA TYR A 76 5.30 8.29 16.71
C TYR A 76 6.50 8.46 15.78
N VAL A 77 7.72 8.55 16.32
CA VAL A 77 8.94 8.53 15.50
C VAL A 77 9.11 7.20 14.77
N PHE A 78 8.92 6.07 15.47
CA PHE A 78 8.98 4.74 14.88
C PHE A 78 8.01 4.59 13.69
N VAL A 79 6.77 5.07 13.81
CA VAL A 79 5.77 5.04 12.73
C VAL A 79 6.29 5.76 11.49
N ASN A 80 6.86 6.96 11.65
CA ASN A 80 7.37 7.74 10.52
C ASN A 80 8.56 7.05 9.84
N VAL A 81 9.48 6.51 10.64
CA VAL A 81 10.60 5.71 10.12
C VAL A 81 10.08 4.49 9.36
N TRP A 82 9.08 3.81 9.92
CA TRP A 82 8.47 2.64 9.30
C TRP A 82 7.80 2.99 7.97
N THR A 83 6.98 4.04 7.95
CA THR A 83 6.33 4.56 6.74
C THR A 83 7.34 4.89 5.65
N VAL A 84 8.49 5.49 5.99
CA VAL A 84 9.58 5.68 5.02
C VAL A 84 10.17 4.35 4.54
N SER A 85 10.44 3.41 5.46
CA SER A 85 11.09 2.13 5.14
C SER A 85 10.28 1.23 4.22
N ILE A 86 8.95 1.31 4.23
CA ILE A 86 8.11 0.55 3.28
C ILE A 86 8.04 1.23 1.90
N HIS A 87 8.59 2.43 1.72
CA HIS A 87 8.60 3.17 0.46
C HIS A 87 10.00 3.40 -0.12
N ASP A 88 11.05 2.96 0.54
CA ASP A 88 12.43 3.30 0.16
C ASP A 88 12.97 2.52 -1.05
N GLY A 89 12.28 1.45 -1.46
CA GLY A 89 12.67 0.58 -2.57
C GLY A 89 13.71 -0.48 -2.17
N ASP A 90 14.07 -0.59 -0.89
CA ASP A 90 14.97 -1.64 -0.39
C ASP A 90 14.18 -2.90 0.00
N TYR A 91 14.25 -3.91 -0.85
CA TYR A 91 13.52 -5.16 -0.67
C TYR A 91 14.22 -6.16 0.26
N ARG A 92 15.37 -5.80 0.84
CA ARG A 92 16.15 -6.71 1.68
C ARG A 92 15.49 -6.86 3.05
N VAL A 93 14.91 -8.03 3.29
CA VAL A 93 14.36 -8.45 4.58
C VAL A 93 14.80 -9.88 4.88
N PRO A 94 15.15 -10.22 6.14
CA PRO A 94 15.46 -11.60 6.54
C PRO A 94 14.37 -12.57 6.09
N ARG A 95 14.76 -13.72 5.51
CA ARG A 95 13.81 -14.67 4.89
C ARG A 95 12.67 -15.09 5.81
N PHE A 96 12.95 -15.27 7.10
CA PHE A 96 11.94 -15.67 8.09
C PHE A 96 10.89 -14.58 8.37
N LEU A 97 11.18 -13.31 8.05
CA LEU A 97 10.27 -12.18 8.22
C LEU A 97 9.47 -11.84 6.96
N GLN A 98 9.92 -12.29 5.78
CA GLN A 98 9.25 -11.99 4.50
C GLN A 98 7.79 -12.42 4.46
N ALA A 99 7.43 -13.48 5.20
CA ALA A 99 6.04 -13.96 5.25
C ALA A 99 5.14 -13.11 6.16
N THR A 100 5.71 -12.39 7.13
CA THR A 100 4.96 -11.76 8.23
C THR A 100 5.01 -10.25 8.20
N ILE A 101 6.12 -9.66 7.79
CA ILE A 101 6.31 -8.21 7.74
C ILE A 101 5.89 -7.67 6.38
N ASN A 102 5.04 -6.64 6.37
CA ASN A 102 4.79 -5.83 5.19
C ASN A 102 5.98 -4.88 5.02
N CYS A 103 6.77 -5.10 3.96
CA CYS A 103 8.02 -4.38 3.70
C CYS A 103 7.96 -3.67 2.35
N SER A 104 9.05 -3.00 1.95
CA SER A 104 9.06 -2.24 0.70
C SER A 104 8.65 -3.06 -0.53
N ALA A 105 9.01 -4.35 -0.60
CA ALA A 105 8.59 -5.21 -1.71
C ALA A 105 7.07 -5.39 -1.80
N HIS A 106 6.41 -5.57 -0.65
CA HIS A 106 4.96 -5.72 -0.57
C HIS A 106 4.26 -4.42 -0.96
N HIS A 107 4.77 -3.30 -0.47
CA HIS A 107 4.18 -1.99 -0.73
C HIS A 107 4.45 -1.50 -2.16
N THR A 108 5.61 -1.80 -2.77
CA THR A 108 5.80 -1.55 -4.21
C THR A 108 4.78 -2.31 -5.04
N ASP A 109 4.55 -3.60 -4.78
CA ASP A 109 3.51 -4.37 -5.48
C ASP A 109 2.12 -3.77 -5.23
N HIS A 110 1.85 -3.27 -4.03
CA HIS A 110 0.62 -2.53 -3.74
C HIS A 110 0.43 -1.31 -4.67
N HIS A 111 1.46 -0.48 -4.86
CA HIS A 111 1.44 0.66 -5.79
C HIS A 111 1.29 0.26 -7.27
N LEU A 112 1.68 -0.95 -7.63
CA LEU A 112 1.58 -1.46 -9.01
C LEU A 112 0.22 -2.10 -9.31
N PHE A 113 -0.35 -2.82 -8.34
CA PHE A 113 -1.51 -3.68 -8.54
C PHE A 113 -2.77 -3.24 -7.80
N PHE A 114 -2.68 -2.26 -6.89
CA PHE A 114 -3.77 -1.59 -6.16
C PHE A 114 -4.59 -2.46 -5.19
N ASP A 115 -4.84 -3.72 -5.52
CA ASP A 115 -5.79 -4.60 -4.81
C ASP A 115 -5.17 -5.51 -3.73
N TYR A 116 -3.89 -5.30 -3.42
CA TYR A 116 -3.11 -6.21 -2.56
C TYR A 116 -2.23 -5.49 -1.53
N ASN A 117 -1.90 -6.17 -0.44
CA ASN A 117 -0.88 -5.78 0.55
C ASN A 117 -1.08 -4.41 1.22
N TYR A 118 -2.28 -4.16 1.77
CA TYR A 118 -2.66 -2.90 2.42
C TYR A 118 -2.08 -2.70 3.83
N GLY A 119 -1.57 -3.74 4.48
CA GLY A 119 -1.09 -3.69 5.86
C GLY A 119 0.02 -2.67 6.09
N GLN A 120 0.12 -2.12 7.30
CA GLN A 120 1.13 -1.13 7.64
C GLN A 120 2.44 -1.82 8.04
N TYR A 121 2.38 -2.72 9.01
CA TYR A 121 3.54 -3.42 9.60
C TYR A 121 3.55 -4.89 9.23
N PHE A 122 2.38 -5.53 9.26
CA PHE A 122 2.26 -6.98 9.11
C PHE A 122 1.38 -7.36 7.91
N THR A 123 1.64 -8.53 7.35
CA THR A 123 0.80 -9.15 6.32
C THR A 123 -0.42 -9.86 6.92
N LEU A 124 -0.58 -9.84 8.25
CA LEU A 124 -1.63 -10.56 8.97
C LEU A 124 -3.02 -10.18 8.47
N TRP A 125 -3.34 -8.89 8.42
CA TRP A 125 -4.65 -8.42 7.99
C TRP A 125 -4.88 -8.59 6.50
N ASP A 126 -3.83 -8.54 5.69
CA ASP A 126 -3.91 -8.90 4.28
C ASP A 126 -4.28 -10.38 4.07
N ARG A 127 -3.74 -11.27 4.90
CA ARG A 127 -4.10 -12.70 4.88
C ARG A 127 -5.53 -12.93 5.33
N ILE A 128 -5.95 -12.28 6.42
CA ILE A 128 -7.31 -12.39 6.95
C ILE A 128 -8.33 -11.80 5.95
N GLY A 129 -8.03 -10.65 5.37
CA GLY A 129 -8.90 -9.94 4.45
C GLY A 129 -8.80 -10.37 3.00
N GLY A 130 -7.98 -11.38 2.68
CA GLY A 130 -7.84 -11.96 1.34
C GLY A 130 -7.13 -11.07 0.32
N SER A 131 -6.34 -10.09 0.76
CA SER A 131 -5.55 -9.17 -0.07
C SER A 131 -4.05 -9.47 -0.06
N TYR A 132 -3.62 -10.58 0.55
CA TYR A 132 -2.21 -10.95 0.57
C TYR A 132 -1.73 -11.42 -0.80
N ARG A 133 -0.63 -10.83 -1.25
CA ARG A 133 0.10 -11.26 -2.44
C ARG A 133 1.60 -11.36 -2.15
N LEU A 134 2.21 -12.47 -2.55
CA LEU A 134 3.66 -12.62 -2.50
C LEU A 134 4.32 -11.59 -3.43
N PRO A 135 5.23 -10.73 -2.93
CA PRO A 135 5.86 -9.70 -3.75
C PRO A 135 6.58 -10.24 -4.97
N SER A 136 6.42 -9.56 -6.09
CA SER A 136 7.06 -9.88 -7.37
C SER A 136 8.59 -9.87 -7.25
N ALA A 137 9.14 -8.95 -6.44
CA ALA A 137 10.58 -8.88 -6.16
C ALA A 137 11.14 -10.15 -5.51
N PHE A 138 10.37 -10.82 -4.64
CA PHE A 138 10.79 -12.09 -4.02
C PHE A 138 10.75 -13.27 -5.00
N GLN A 139 10.03 -13.11 -6.12
CA GLN A 139 9.99 -14.07 -7.23
C GLN A 139 11.04 -13.77 -8.30
N GLY A 140 11.95 -12.81 -8.06
CA GLY A 140 12.96 -12.40 -9.02
C GLY A 140 12.45 -11.47 -10.13
N LYS A 141 11.23 -10.92 -10.00
CA LYS A 141 10.63 -10.01 -10.97
C LYS A 141 10.73 -8.57 -10.47
N GLY A 142 11.48 -7.74 -11.17
CA GLY A 142 11.69 -6.34 -10.78
C GLY A 142 10.48 -5.44 -11.07
N PRO A 143 10.35 -4.29 -10.38
CA PRO A 143 9.23 -3.36 -10.59
C PRO A 143 9.17 -2.80 -12.01
N LEU A 144 10.33 -2.53 -12.66
CA LEU A 144 10.38 -2.04 -14.04
C LEU A 144 9.84 -3.05 -15.05
N GLU A 145 10.13 -4.34 -14.84
CA GLU A 145 9.61 -5.42 -15.66
C GLU A 145 8.08 -5.53 -15.51
N GLN A 146 7.58 -5.41 -14.28
CA GLN A 146 6.14 -5.40 -14.01
C GLN A 146 5.44 -4.20 -14.65
N ILE A 147 6.03 -3.00 -14.56
CA ILE A 147 5.48 -1.80 -15.20
C ILE A 147 5.39 -1.99 -16.71
N ARG A 148 6.47 -2.48 -17.36
CA ARG A 148 6.48 -2.73 -18.81
C ARG A 148 5.36 -3.69 -19.21
N LYS A 149 5.22 -4.80 -18.48
CA LYS A 149 4.17 -5.80 -18.74
C LYS A 149 2.76 -5.21 -18.59
N LEU A 150 2.51 -4.44 -17.54
CA LEU A 150 1.21 -3.78 -17.33
C LEU A 150 0.90 -2.75 -18.41
N GLN A 151 1.92 -2.06 -18.95
CA GLN A 151 1.75 -1.12 -20.07
C GLN A 151 1.42 -1.85 -21.38
N GLU A 152 2.10 -2.96 -21.66
CA GLU A 152 1.83 -3.81 -22.84
C GLU A 152 0.40 -4.39 -22.79
N GLU A 153 -0.04 -4.91 -21.64
CA GLU A 153 -1.40 -5.43 -21.44
C GLU A 153 -2.47 -4.33 -21.59
N GLY A 154 -2.19 -3.11 -21.09
CA GLY A 154 -3.06 -1.95 -21.26
C GLY A 154 -3.20 -1.48 -22.71
N GLN A 155 -2.13 -1.60 -23.51
CA GLN A 155 -2.13 -1.29 -24.94
C GLN A 155 -2.92 -2.33 -25.75
N HIS A 156 -2.78 -3.62 -25.43
CA HIS A 156 -3.52 -4.68 -26.11
C HIS A 156 -5.03 -4.63 -25.82
N THR A 157 -5.44 -4.28 -24.60
CA THR A 157 -6.86 -4.14 -24.23
C THR A 157 -7.52 -2.91 -24.81
N SER A 158 -6.78 -1.83 -25.06
CA SER A 158 -7.28 -0.61 -25.73
C SER A 158 -7.30 -0.73 -27.26
N GLY A 159 -6.34 -1.41 -27.87
CA GLY A 159 -6.30 -1.64 -29.33
C GLY A 159 -7.33 -2.66 -29.86
N GLY A 160 -7.86 -3.54 -29.01
CA GLY A 160 -8.91 -4.51 -29.38
C GLY A 160 -10.32 -3.92 -29.47
N ALA A 161 -10.54 -2.70 -28.97
CA ALA A 161 -11.86 -2.06 -28.98
C ALA A 161 -12.18 -1.32 -30.30
N GLU A 162 -11.18 -1.10 -31.18
CA GLU A 162 -11.36 -0.31 -32.42
C GLU A 162 -11.62 -1.14 -33.69
N SER A 163 -11.61 -2.49 -33.64
CA SER A 163 -11.77 -3.32 -34.86
C SER A 163 -13.19 -3.86 -35.11
N GLY A 164 -14.23 -3.30 -34.48
CA GLY A 164 -15.58 -3.87 -34.42
C GLY A 164 -16.68 -3.22 -35.26
N THR A 165 -16.41 -2.17 -36.04
CA THR A 165 -17.44 -1.54 -36.89
C THR A 165 -16.89 -1.18 -38.26
N ALA A 166 -16.80 -2.19 -39.12
CA ALA A 166 -16.82 -1.96 -40.56
C ALA A 166 -17.75 -3.02 -41.19
N HIS A 167 -18.57 -2.53 -42.10
CA HIS A 167 -19.38 -3.28 -43.06
C HIS A 167 -20.81 -3.66 -42.64
N LYS A 168 -21.74 -2.78 -43.00
CA LYS A 168 -22.92 -3.14 -43.82
C LYS A 168 -23.18 -1.99 -44.81
N ASN A 169 -22.76 -2.22 -46.05
CA ASN A 169 -23.43 -1.64 -47.22
C ASN A 169 -24.69 -2.48 -47.44
N ASP A 170 -25.83 -1.80 -47.59
CA ASP A 170 -26.90 -2.02 -48.58
C ASP A 170 -28.11 -1.16 -48.22
#